data_AF-A0A4S2V2G4-F1
#
_entry.id   AF-A0A4S2V2G4-F1
#
_cell.length_a   1.000
_cell.length_b   1.000
_cell.length_c   1.000
_cell.angle_alpha   90.00
_cell.angle_beta   90.00
_cell.angle_gamma   90.00
#
_symmetry.space_group_name_H-M   'P 1'
#
loop_
_entity.id
_entity.type
_entity.pdbx_description
1 polymer ?
#
loop_
_entity_poly.entity_id
_entity_poly.type
_entity_poly.pdbx_seq_one_letter_code
_entity_poly.pdbx_strand_id
1 'polypeptide(L)'
;MRRVEKARERRNKAIAITVSSAVVVGLVGFGAWVLIEQKQEEQRKTAAAEKLRKEAEEIRKKPVEGEKLWDVKNLGRNHVETPVKYEMNPPVGGDHHPRWMNCNGDVYKNPVPEVNAVHSLEHGAVWVTYNDKAAPADVDKLGATVGKTPYTLMSPVKEQTGTIVLSAWGKQLTVDTADDPRVAQFFTKYVQGEQTPEPGAACTSGVAGK
;
A
#
# COMPACT_ATOMS: atom_id res chain seq x y z
N MET A 1 31.31 50.87 55.89
CA MET A 1 29.99 50.29 55.52
C MET A 1 29.75 50.37 54.00
N ARG A 2 29.68 51.55 53.37
CA ARG A 2 29.41 51.74 51.92
C ARG A 2 30.33 51.02 50.88
N ARG A 3 31.59 50.69 51.19
CA ARG A 3 32.50 50.00 50.25
C ARG A 3 32.25 48.48 50.16
N VAL A 4 31.88 47.85 51.27
CA VAL A 4 31.61 46.40 51.35
C VAL A 4 30.30 46.07 50.64
N GLU A 5 29.28 46.92 50.77
CA GLU A 5 28.01 46.80 50.05
C GLU A 5 28.18 46.92 48.54
N LYS A 6 28.94 47.92 48.07
CA LYS A 6 29.26 48.08 46.63
C LYS A 6 30.02 46.88 46.05
N ALA A 7 30.92 46.27 46.82
CA ALA A 7 31.64 45.06 46.39
C ALA A 7 30.71 43.84 46.29
N ARG A 8 29.79 43.67 47.26
CA ARG A 8 28.77 42.61 47.24
C ARG A 8 27.79 42.77 46.08
N GLU A 9 27.37 44.01 45.79
CA GLU A 9 26.49 44.32 44.66
C GLU A 9 27.16 44.01 43.32
N ARG A 10 28.42 44.41 43.12
CA ARG A 10 29.19 44.07 41.91
C ARG A 10 29.35 42.57 41.72
N ARG A 11 29.62 41.83 42.81
CA ARG A 11 29.71 40.37 42.78
C ARG A 11 28.38 39.71 42.43
N ASN A 12 27.27 40.15 43.03
CA ASN A 12 25.95 39.62 42.74
C ASN A 12 25.52 39.91 41.29
N LYS A 13 25.82 41.11 40.77
CA LYS A 13 25.62 41.45 39.35
C LYS A 13 26.44 40.57 38.42
N ALA A 14 27.72 40.35 38.73
CA ALA A 14 28.57 39.45 37.96
C ALA A 14 28.03 38.02 37.94
N ILE A 15 27.62 37.48 39.09
CA ILE A 15 27.01 36.15 39.20
C ILE A 15 25.72 36.08 38.37
N ALA A 16 24.81 37.06 38.52
CA ALA A 16 23.55 37.07 37.80
C ALA A 16 23.74 37.11 36.28
N ILE A 17 24.69 37.93 35.79
CA ILE A 17 25.03 38.00 34.36
C ILE A 17 25.60 36.66 33.88
N THR A 18 26.56 36.08 34.60
CA THR A 18 27.17 34.80 34.20
C THR A 18 26.14 33.67 34.16
N VAL A 19 25.28 33.56 35.17
CA VAL A 19 24.21 32.54 35.20
C VAL A 19 23.22 32.76 34.06
N SER A 20 22.78 34.00 33.82
CA SER A 20 21.85 34.31 32.73
C SER A 20 22.45 33.98 31.36
N SER A 21 23.71 34.35 31.13
CA SER A 21 24.43 34.01 29.90
C SER A 21 24.58 32.51 29.71
N ALA A 22 24.89 31.75 30.77
CA ALA A 22 25.00 30.29 30.70
C ALA A 22 23.65 29.63 30.34
N VAL A 23 22.54 30.12 30.90
CA VAL A 23 21.20 29.62 30.56
C VAL A 23 20.87 29.89 29.09
N VAL A 24 21.13 31.10 28.59
CA VAL A 24 20.87 31.45 27.18
C VAL A 24 21.69 30.58 26.23
N VAL A 25 22.99 30.38 26.51
CA VAL A 25 23.85 29.49 25.69
C VAL A 25 23.35 28.04 25.74
N GLY A 26 22.93 27.55 26.91
CA GLY A 26 22.36 26.22 27.05
C GLY A 26 21.08 26.03 26.22
N LEU A 27 20.16 26.99 26.25
CA LEU A 27 18.91 26.95 25.48
C LEU A 27 19.16 27.02 23.97
N VAL A 28 20.08 27.89 23.51
CA VAL A 28 20.43 28.00 22.08
C VAL A 28 21.13 26.72 21.59
N GLY A 29 22.07 26.18 22.37
CA GLY A 29 22.75 24.93 22.06
C GLY A 29 21.78 23.74 21.99
N PHE A 30 20.87 23.64 22.96
CA PHE A 30 19.83 22.61 22.96
C PHE A 30 18.87 22.77 21.77
N GLY A 31 18.40 23.98 21.48
CA GLY A 31 17.53 24.25 20.33
C GLY A 31 18.20 23.89 19.00
N ALA A 32 19.47 24.24 18.81
CA ALA A 32 20.24 23.85 17.63
C ALA A 32 20.40 22.33 17.53
N TRP A 33 20.67 21.64 18.65
CA TRP A 33 20.78 20.19 18.70
C TRP A 33 19.47 19.50 18.30
N VAL A 34 18.32 19.92 18.86
CA VAL A 34 17.00 19.38 18.50
C VAL A 34 16.71 19.56 17.01
N LEU A 35 16.99 20.74 16.45
CA LEU A 35 16.79 20.99 15.01
C LEU A 35 17.68 20.11 14.13
N ILE A 36 18.93 19.88 14.55
CA ILE A 36 19.85 18.98 13.84
C ILE A 36 19.35 17.53 13.90
N GLU A 37 18.90 17.06 15.06
CA GLU A 37 18.35 15.70 15.20
C GLU A 37 17.11 15.50 14.35
N GLN A 38 16.17 16.45 14.36
CA GLN A 38 14.98 16.41 13.50
C GLN A 38 15.37 16.37 12.02
N LYS A 39 16.33 17.21 11.61
CA LYS A 39 16.82 17.23 10.23
C LYS A 39 17.48 15.90 9.83
N GLN A 40 18.28 15.31 10.71
CA GLN A 40 18.90 14.01 10.46
C GLN A 40 17.88 12.88 10.39
N GLU A 41 16.85 12.90 11.24
CA GLU A 41 15.77 11.90 11.20
C GLU A 41 14.98 11.98 9.88
N GLU A 42 14.60 13.18 9.45
CA GLU A 42 13.94 13.40 8.16
C GLU A 42 14.82 12.99 6.97
N GLN A 43 16.13 13.29 7.02
CA GLN A 43 17.08 12.83 6.01
C GLN A 43 17.18 11.29 5.96
N ARG A 44 17.15 10.62 7.13
CA ARG A 44 17.16 9.15 7.18
C ARG A 44 15.87 8.56 6.60
N LYS A 45 14.71 9.13 6.93
CA LYS A 45 13.40 8.69 6.39
C LYS A 45 13.32 8.87 4.88
N THR A 46 13.74 10.02 4.36
CA THR A 46 13.73 10.31 2.92
C THR A 46 14.68 9.39 2.16
N ALA A 47 15.89 9.15 2.66
CA ALA A 47 16.82 8.19 2.06
C ALA A 47 16.27 6.74 2.07
N ALA A 48 15.63 6.32 3.16
CA ALA A 48 15.00 5.00 3.24
C ALA A 48 13.83 4.87 2.25
N ALA A 49 12.97 5.89 2.16
CA ALA A 49 11.86 5.92 1.20
C ALA A 49 12.35 5.92 -0.26
N GLU A 50 13.42 6.66 -0.56
CA GLU A 50 14.02 6.66 -1.90
C GLU A 50 14.59 5.28 -2.27
N LYS A 51 15.24 4.61 -1.32
CA LYS A 51 15.73 3.24 -1.50
C LYS A 51 14.58 2.28 -1.80
N LEU A 52 13.52 2.29 -0.99
CA LEU A 52 12.33 1.45 -1.21
C LEU A 52 11.67 1.73 -2.57
N ARG A 53 11.60 3.01 -2.98
CA ARG A 53 11.07 3.39 -4.29
C ARG A 53 11.90 2.79 -5.43
N LYS A 54 13.23 2.87 -5.35
CA LYS A 54 14.14 2.30 -6.34
C LYS A 54 14.01 0.77 -6.40
N GLU A 55 13.94 0.11 -5.25
CA GLU A 55 13.73 -1.34 -5.18
C GLU A 55 12.38 -1.75 -5.80
N ALA A 56 11.30 -1.01 -5.49
CA ALA A 56 9.98 -1.24 -6.07
C ALA A 56 9.96 -1.01 -7.59
N GLU A 57 10.68 -0.01 -8.10
CA GLU A 57 10.83 0.25 -9.53
C GLU A 57 11.54 -0.91 -10.24
N GLU A 58 12.62 -1.44 -9.65
CA GLU A 58 13.33 -2.60 -10.19
C GLU A 58 12.48 -3.88 -10.12
N ILE A 59 11.68 -4.06 -9.08
CA ILE A 59 10.69 -5.15 -9.00
C ILE A 59 9.65 -5.01 -10.11
N ARG A 60 9.14 -3.79 -10.36
CA ARG A 60 8.16 -3.50 -11.41
C ARG A 60 8.67 -3.79 -12.81
N LYS A 61 9.96 -3.66 -13.07
CA LYS A 61 10.57 -4.01 -14.37
C LYS A 61 10.68 -5.52 -14.59
N LYS A 62 10.84 -6.29 -13.52
CA LYS A 62 10.99 -7.75 -13.61
C LYS A 62 9.66 -8.43 -13.93
N PRO A 63 9.65 -9.46 -14.81
CA PRO A 63 8.47 -10.29 -15.00
C PRO A 63 8.17 -11.08 -13.71
N VAL A 64 6.90 -11.38 -13.45
CA VAL A 64 6.53 -12.27 -12.35
C VAL A 64 6.60 -13.70 -12.86
N GLU A 65 7.43 -14.55 -12.26
CA GLU A 65 7.63 -15.90 -12.77
C GLU A 65 6.36 -16.75 -12.67
N GLY A 66 5.99 -17.40 -13.78
CA GLY A 66 4.80 -18.24 -13.85
C GLY A 66 3.48 -17.48 -13.92
N GLU A 67 3.50 -16.15 -14.11
CA GLU A 67 2.29 -15.40 -14.38
C GLU A 67 1.74 -15.71 -15.78
N LYS A 68 0.42 -15.82 -15.87
CA LYS A 68 -0.31 -15.91 -17.12
C LYS A 68 -0.61 -14.50 -17.64
N LEU A 69 -0.25 -14.27 -18.89
CA LEU A 69 -0.54 -13.05 -19.62
C LEU A 69 -1.72 -13.28 -20.55
N TRP A 70 -2.69 -12.39 -20.49
CA TRP A 70 -3.85 -12.40 -21.37
C TRP A 70 -3.72 -11.27 -22.38
N ASP A 71 -4.11 -11.53 -23.63
CA ASP A 71 -4.10 -10.51 -24.67
C ASP A 71 -5.21 -9.49 -24.37
N VAL A 72 -4.80 -8.32 -23.90
CA VAL A 72 -5.70 -7.22 -23.53
C VAL A 72 -6.56 -6.73 -24.69
N LYS A 73 -6.16 -6.99 -25.95
CA LYS A 73 -6.98 -6.67 -27.13
C LYS A 73 -8.22 -7.54 -27.25
N ASN A 74 -8.18 -8.73 -26.67
CA ASN A 74 -9.29 -9.68 -26.63
C ASN A 74 -10.11 -9.55 -25.33
N LEU A 75 -9.64 -8.74 -24.38
CA LEU A 75 -10.42 -8.37 -23.20
C LEU A 75 -11.29 -7.16 -23.57
N GLY A 76 -12.60 -7.39 -23.68
CA GLY A 76 -13.57 -6.30 -23.75
C GLY A 76 -13.40 -5.28 -22.61
N ARG A 77 -13.98 -4.09 -22.79
CA ARG A 77 -13.90 -2.97 -21.84
C ARG A 77 -15.22 -2.20 -21.74
N ASN A 78 -16.30 -2.76 -22.26
CA ASN A 78 -17.58 -2.08 -22.24
C ASN A 78 -18.22 -2.23 -20.85
N HIS A 79 -18.83 -1.16 -20.37
CA HIS A 79 -19.72 -1.23 -19.22
C HIS A 79 -21.07 -1.79 -19.65
N VAL A 80 -21.48 -2.90 -19.04
CA VAL A 80 -22.72 -3.62 -19.36
C VAL A 80 -23.48 -3.97 -18.08
N GLU A 81 -24.80 -3.89 -18.11
CA GLU A 81 -25.66 -4.31 -16.97
C GLU A 81 -26.06 -5.80 -17.05
N THR A 82 -25.75 -6.45 -18.18
CA THR A 82 -26.08 -7.86 -18.41
C THR A 82 -24.98 -8.80 -17.89
N PRO A 83 -25.31 -10.07 -17.57
CA PRO A 83 -24.31 -11.07 -17.24
C PRO A 83 -23.26 -11.23 -18.35
N VAL A 84 -22.01 -11.42 -17.95
CA VAL A 84 -20.87 -11.62 -18.85
C VAL A 84 -20.29 -13.00 -18.60
N LYS A 85 -19.94 -13.72 -19.68
CA LYS A 85 -19.22 -14.99 -19.60
C LYS A 85 -17.74 -14.73 -19.86
N TYR A 86 -16.91 -15.10 -18.90
CA TYR A 86 -15.46 -14.97 -19.02
C TYR A 86 -14.82 -16.31 -19.42
N GLU A 87 -13.69 -16.25 -20.12
CA GLU A 87 -12.92 -17.44 -20.53
C GLU A 87 -12.07 -18.01 -19.39
N MET A 88 -11.91 -17.26 -18.31
CA MET A 88 -11.04 -17.58 -17.20
C MET A 88 -11.73 -17.33 -15.86
N ASN A 89 -11.30 -18.10 -14.86
CA ASN A 89 -11.82 -18.05 -13.51
C ASN A 89 -10.65 -18.02 -12.50
N PRO A 90 -10.46 -16.92 -11.74
CA PRO A 90 -11.21 -15.67 -11.80
C PRO A 90 -10.94 -14.86 -13.09
N PRO A 91 -11.87 -14.00 -13.51
CA PRO A 91 -11.67 -13.07 -14.63
C PRO A 91 -10.55 -12.04 -14.38
N VAL A 92 -9.86 -11.65 -15.45
CA VAL A 92 -8.78 -10.64 -15.42
C VAL A 92 -9.10 -9.38 -16.24
N GLY A 93 -10.34 -9.23 -16.70
CA GLY A 93 -10.74 -8.21 -17.65
C GLY A 93 -11.90 -8.70 -18.52
N GLY A 94 -12.36 -7.84 -19.42
CA GLY A 94 -13.56 -8.09 -20.22
C GLY A 94 -14.66 -7.06 -19.94
N ASP A 95 -15.75 -7.15 -20.69
CA ASP A 95 -16.95 -6.36 -20.42
C ASP A 95 -17.43 -6.61 -18.99
N HIS A 96 -17.90 -5.58 -18.30
CA HIS A 96 -18.11 -5.64 -16.87
C HIS A 96 -19.14 -4.60 -16.39
N HIS A 97 -19.58 -4.68 -15.14
CA HIS A 97 -20.67 -3.83 -14.65
C HIS A 97 -20.20 -2.38 -14.48
N PRO A 98 -21.00 -1.33 -14.76
CA PRO A 98 -20.62 0.09 -14.54
C PRO A 98 -20.34 0.48 -13.07
N ARG A 99 -20.47 -0.45 -12.12
CA ARG A 99 -20.23 -0.23 -10.69
C ARG A 99 -19.13 -1.17 -10.26
N TRP A 100 -18.09 -0.66 -9.63
CA TRP A 100 -17.01 -1.46 -9.06
C TRP A 100 -17.38 -2.08 -7.72
N MET A 101 -16.68 -3.14 -7.32
CA MET A 101 -16.58 -3.53 -5.91
C MET A 101 -15.67 -2.55 -5.17
N ASN A 102 -15.95 -2.24 -3.90
CA ASN A 102 -14.95 -1.58 -3.06
C ASN A 102 -13.67 -2.43 -3.08
N CYS A 103 -12.55 -1.75 -3.32
CA CYS A 103 -11.25 -2.35 -3.58
C CYS A 103 -10.13 -1.57 -2.94
N ASN A 104 -10.37 -0.95 -1.78
CA ASN A 104 -9.37 -0.15 -1.09
C ASN A 104 -8.89 -0.85 0.19
N GLY A 105 -8.53 -2.12 0.06
CA GLY A 105 -8.17 -3.01 1.16
C GLY A 105 -9.36 -3.80 1.69
N ASP A 106 -10.30 -4.17 0.82
CA ASP A 106 -11.55 -4.80 1.21
C ASP A 106 -11.42 -6.33 1.21
N VAL A 107 -11.71 -6.97 2.35
CA VAL A 107 -11.71 -8.44 2.50
C VAL A 107 -13.14 -8.93 2.67
N TYR A 108 -13.65 -9.64 1.67
CA TYR A 108 -15.00 -10.19 1.62
C TYR A 108 -15.02 -11.65 2.10
N LYS A 109 -15.98 -11.94 2.99
CA LYS A 109 -16.21 -13.31 3.50
C LYS A 109 -16.96 -14.21 2.52
N ASN A 110 -17.70 -13.61 1.60
CA ASN A 110 -18.51 -14.28 0.59
C ASN A 110 -17.96 -13.98 -0.81
N PRO A 111 -18.23 -14.85 -1.81
CA PRO A 111 -17.90 -14.54 -3.20
C PRO A 111 -18.54 -13.22 -3.63
N VAL A 112 -17.80 -12.44 -4.41
CA VAL A 112 -18.29 -11.17 -4.97
C VAL A 112 -18.75 -11.38 -6.42
N PRO A 113 -19.67 -10.55 -6.94
CA PRO A 113 -20.01 -10.62 -8.36
C PRO A 113 -18.78 -10.32 -9.24
N GLU A 114 -18.45 -11.25 -10.13
CA GLU A 114 -17.25 -11.17 -10.97
C GLU A 114 -17.25 -9.89 -11.83
N VAL A 115 -18.40 -9.53 -12.40
CA VAL A 115 -18.56 -8.31 -13.22
C VAL A 115 -18.26 -7.01 -12.46
N ASN A 116 -18.42 -6.99 -11.13
CA ASN A 116 -18.08 -5.82 -10.32
C ASN A 116 -16.60 -5.86 -9.90
N ALA A 117 -16.05 -7.05 -9.64
CA ALA A 117 -14.63 -7.22 -9.34
C ALA A 117 -13.74 -6.91 -10.55
N VAL A 118 -14.17 -7.25 -11.78
CA VAL A 118 -13.46 -6.89 -13.01
C VAL A 118 -13.36 -5.37 -13.19
N HIS A 119 -14.41 -4.62 -12.87
CA HIS A 119 -14.34 -3.16 -12.87
C HIS A 119 -13.29 -2.64 -11.88
N SER A 120 -13.20 -3.24 -10.69
CA SER A 120 -12.14 -2.90 -9.72
C SER A 120 -10.74 -3.15 -10.29
N LEU A 121 -10.55 -4.18 -11.13
CA LEU A 121 -9.30 -4.41 -11.85
C LEU A 121 -9.03 -3.31 -12.89
N GLU A 122 -10.07 -2.79 -13.56
CA GLU A 122 -9.95 -1.64 -14.49
C GLU A 122 -9.41 -0.40 -13.76
N HIS A 123 -9.83 -0.20 -12.51
CA HIS A 123 -9.34 0.88 -11.64
C HIS A 123 -7.93 0.65 -11.09
N GLY A 124 -7.33 -0.52 -11.35
CA GLY A 124 -5.98 -0.89 -10.96
C GLY A 124 -5.88 -1.61 -9.64
N ALA A 125 -6.96 -2.29 -9.24
CA ALA A 125 -6.92 -3.18 -8.10
C ALA A 125 -6.22 -4.50 -8.42
N VAL A 126 -5.66 -5.12 -7.38
CA VAL A 126 -5.34 -6.55 -7.38
C VAL A 126 -6.42 -7.30 -6.62
N TRP A 127 -7.04 -8.29 -7.26
CA TRP A 127 -8.01 -9.18 -6.66
C TRP A 127 -7.36 -10.49 -6.25
N VAL A 128 -7.33 -10.74 -4.94
CA VAL A 128 -6.86 -12.01 -4.37
C VAL A 128 -8.05 -12.94 -4.15
N THR A 129 -7.93 -14.16 -4.64
CA THR A 129 -9.00 -15.16 -4.56
C THR A 129 -8.44 -16.49 -4.07
N TYR A 130 -9.28 -17.26 -3.39
CA TYR A 130 -8.89 -18.54 -2.80
C TYR A 130 -10.05 -19.54 -2.86
N ASN A 131 -9.73 -20.82 -2.91
CA ASN A 131 -10.71 -21.91 -2.76
C ASN A 131 -10.54 -22.64 -1.42
N ASP A 132 -11.35 -23.67 -1.22
CA ASP A 132 -11.41 -24.44 0.03
C ASP A 132 -10.12 -25.29 0.29
N LYS A 133 -9.15 -25.30 -0.63
CA LYS A 133 -7.83 -25.94 -0.45
C LYS A 133 -6.82 -25.02 0.23
N ALA A 134 -7.05 -23.69 0.22
CA ALA A 134 -6.13 -22.74 0.82
C ALA A 134 -6.09 -22.94 2.35
N ALA A 135 -4.89 -22.95 2.93
CA ALA A 135 -4.77 -23.09 4.37
C ALA A 135 -5.35 -21.84 5.06
N PRO A 136 -6.08 -21.98 6.19
CA PRO A 136 -6.65 -20.83 6.90
C PRO A 136 -5.60 -19.76 7.26
N ALA A 137 -4.38 -20.18 7.62
CA ALA A 137 -3.28 -19.27 7.92
C ALA A 137 -2.85 -18.42 6.71
N ASP A 138 -2.88 -18.99 5.49
CA ASP A 138 -2.60 -18.25 4.25
C ASP A 138 -3.70 -17.25 3.94
N VAL A 139 -4.97 -17.65 4.14
CA VAL A 139 -6.13 -16.77 3.96
C VAL A 139 -6.06 -15.58 4.92
N ASP A 140 -5.77 -15.82 6.20
CA ASP A 140 -5.63 -14.77 7.20
C ASP A 140 -4.46 -13.82 6.88
N LYS A 141 -3.33 -14.37 6.44
CA LYS A 141 -2.14 -13.59 6.07
C LYS A 141 -2.40 -12.70 4.85
N LEU A 142 -3.03 -13.25 3.81
CA LEU A 142 -3.41 -12.49 2.62
C LEU A 142 -4.47 -11.44 2.97
N GLY A 143 -5.44 -11.78 3.81
CA GLY A 143 -6.44 -10.84 4.30
C GLY A 143 -5.81 -9.66 5.04
N ALA A 144 -4.82 -9.92 5.91
CA ALA A 144 -4.08 -8.87 6.60
C ALA A 144 -3.24 -7.99 5.65
N THR A 145 -2.72 -8.58 4.57
CA THR A 145 -1.96 -7.86 3.53
C THR A 145 -2.89 -6.97 2.72
N VAL A 146 -3.99 -7.52 2.22
CA VAL A 146 -5.04 -6.81 1.47
C VAL A 146 -5.61 -5.68 2.31
N GLY A 147 -6.00 -5.94 3.57
CA GLY A 147 -6.56 -4.93 4.47
C GLY A 147 -5.67 -3.71 4.75
N LYS A 148 -4.38 -3.78 4.42
CA LYS A 148 -3.41 -2.68 4.58
C LYS A 148 -2.95 -2.09 3.25
N THR A 149 -3.41 -2.64 2.12
CA THR A 149 -2.95 -2.28 0.79
C THR A 149 -4.10 -1.63 0.00
N PRO A 150 -4.05 -0.31 -0.24
CA PRO A 150 -4.98 0.36 -1.14
C PRO A 150 -5.02 -0.31 -2.52
N TYR A 151 -6.14 -0.18 -3.24
CA TYR A 151 -6.33 -0.82 -4.55
C TYR A 151 -6.14 -2.35 -4.49
N THR A 152 -6.71 -2.98 -3.47
CA THR A 152 -6.77 -4.43 -3.37
C THR A 152 -8.11 -4.88 -2.81
N LEU A 153 -8.52 -6.07 -3.21
CA LEU A 153 -9.67 -6.76 -2.66
C LEU A 153 -9.42 -8.25 -2.56
N MET A 154 -10.13 -8.92 -1.66
CA MET A 154 -10.04 -10.37 -1.47
C MET A 154 -11.41 -11.02 -1.30
N SER A 155 -11.64 -12.15 -1.95
CA SER A 155 -12.87 -12.93 -1.77
C SER A 155 -12.68 -14.41 -2.09
N PRO A 156 -13.48 -15.33 -1.53
CA PRO A 156 -13.44 -16.73 -1.95
C PRO A 156 -14.00 -16.91 -3.37
N VAL A 157 -13.41 -17.82 -4.13
CA VAL A 157 -13.92 -18.34 -5.41
C VAL A 157 -13.68 -19.85 -5.42
N LYS A 158 -14.72 -20.62 -5.05
CA LYS A 158 -14.57 -22.07 -4.79
C LYS A 158 -14.20 -22.88 -6.03
N GLU A 159 -14.74 -22.51 -7.17
CA GLU A 159 -14.57 -23.23 -8.44
C GLU A 159 -13.28 -22.84 -9.20
N GLN A 160 -12.45 -21.96 -8.64
CA GLN A 160 -11.18 -21.63 -9.27
C GLN A 160 -10.21 -22.82 -9.19
N THR A 161 -9.45 -23.06 -10.26
CA THR A 161 -8.52 -24.19 -10.35
C THR A 161 -7.36 -24.08 -9.34
N GLY A 162 -6.77 -22.87 -9.22
CA GLY A 162 -5.62 -22.60 -8.37
C GLY A 162 -5.97 -22.44 -6.89
N THR A 163 -5.09 -22.83 -5.97
CA THR A 163 -5.32 -22.70 -4.52
C THR A 163 -5.53 -21.23 -4.12
N ILE A 164 -4.59 -20.37 -4.51
CA ILE A 164 -4.67 -18.91 -4.37
C ILE A 164 -4.37 -18.31 -5.74
N VAL A 165 -5.20 -17.35 -6.18
CA VAL A 165 -5.04 -16.66 -7.45
C VAL A 165 -5.05 -15.15 -7.24
N LEU A 166 -4.03 -14.47 -7.76
CA LEU A 166 -3.92 -13.01 -7.80
C LEU A 166 -4.21 -12.55 -9.22
N SER A 167 -5.19 -11.67 -9.37
CA SER A 167 -5.62 -11.14 -10.68
C SER A 167 -5.46 -9.62 -10.71
N ALA A 168 -4.89 -9.12 -11.79
CA ALA A 168 -4.89 -7.71 -12.19
C ALA A 168 -5.31 -7.63 -13.66
N TRP A 169 -5.58 -6.44 -14.19
CA TRP A 169 -6.04 -6.32 -15.58
C TRP A 169 -5.09 -7.01 -16.58
N GLY A 170 -5.57 -8.08 -17.22
CA GLY A 170 -4.82 -8.92 -18.16
C GLY A 170 -3.69 -9.78 -17.56
N LYS A 171 -3.57 -9.87 -16.23
CA LYS A 171 -2.49 -10.57 -15.53
C LYS A 171 -3.04 -11.50 -14.46
N GLN A 172 -2.50 -12.71 -14.38
CA GLN A 172 -2.92 -13.68 -13.38
C GLN A 172 -1.74 -14.50 -12.85
N LEU A 173 -1.66 -14.66 -11.53
CA LEU A 173 -0.67 -15.50 -10.87
C LEU A 173 -1.40 -16.52 -9.99
N THR A 174 -1.04 -17.79 -10.11
CA THR A 174 -1.47 -18.85 -9.19
C THR A 174 -0.31 -19.23 -8.27
N VAL A 175 -0.59 -19.30 -6.97
CA VAL A 175 0.34 -19.75 -5.94
C VAL A 175 -0.36 -20.71 -4.98
N ASP A 176 0.43 -21.50 -4.25
CA ASP A 176 -0.10 -22.46 -3.28
C ASP A 176 -0.18 -21.89 -1.85
N THR A 177 0.65 -20.88 -1.53
CA THR A 177 0.75 -20.31 -0.18
C THR A 177 0.91 -18.79 -0.22
N ALA A 178 0.59 -18.12 0.89
CA ALA A 178 0.76 -16.68 1.05
C ALA A 178 2.22 -16.25 1.23
N ASP A 179 3.12 -17.19 1.53
CA ASP A 179 4.56 -16.98 1.69
C ASP A 179 5.35 -16.99 0.38
N ASP A 180 4.69 -17.32 -0.74
CA ASP A 180 5.34 -17.29 -2.04
C ASP A 180 5.85 -15.87 -2.34
N PRO A 181 7.16 -15.66 -2.58
CA PRO A 181 7.73 -14.32 -2.79
C PRO A 181 7.11 -13.59 -3.99
N ARG A 182 6.53 -14.33 -4.94
CA ARG A 182 5.83 -13.77 -6.10
C ARG A 182 4.55 -13.05 -5.70
N VAL A 183 3.94 -13.36 -4.56
CA VAL A 183 2.80 -12.60 -4.00
C VAL A 183 3.22 -11.14 -3.82
N ALA A 184 4.24 -10.88 -2.99
CA ALA A 184 4.73 -9.52 -2.75
C ALA A 184 5.21 -8.83 -4.04
N GLN A 185 5.81 -9.58 -4.96
CA GLN A 185 6.21 -9.09 -6.28
C GLN A 185 4.98 -8.63 -7.10
N PHE A 186 3.93 -9.43 -7.13
CA PHE A 186 2.70 -9.17 -7.88
C PHE A 186 1.97 -7.93 -7.35
N PHE A 187 1.82 -7.78 -6.04
CA PHE A 187 1.25 -6.57 -5.44
C PHE A 187 2.08 -5.33 -5.82
N THR A 188 3.40 -5.40 -5.64
CA THR A 188 4.31 -4.28 -5.95
C THR A 188 4.25 -3.85 -7.41
N LYS A 189 4.10 -4.83 -8.31
CA LYS A 189 4.09 -4.61 -9.75
C LYS A 189 2.73 -4.13 -10.27
N TYR A 190 1.64 -4.70 -9.78
CA TYR A 190 0.34 -4.58 -10.42
C TYR A 190 -0.69 -3.74 -9.69
N VAL A 191 -0.54 -3.48 -8.39
CA VAL A 191 -1.35 -2.45 -7.73
C VAL A 191 -1.04 -1.10 -8.36
N GLN A 192 -2.03 -0.49 -9.01
CA GLN A 192 -1.87 0.75 -9.77
C GLN A 192 -0.74 0.68 -10.81
N GLY A 193 -0.49 -0.51 -11.36
CA GLY A 193 0.56 -0.76 -12.34
C GLY A 193 0.20 -0.25 -13.74
N GLU A 194 1.19 -0.22 -14.64
CA GLU A 194 1.08 0.31 -16.01
C GLU A 194 0.06 -0.43 -16.90
N GLN A 195 -0.30 -1.67 -16.55
CA GLN A 195 -1.34 -2.45 -17.23
C GLN A 195 -2.76 -1.96 -16.95
N THR A 196 -2.93 -1.12 -15.93
CA THR A 196 -4.22 -0.63 -15.47
C THR A 196 -4.83 0.27 -16.52
N PRO A 197 -6.07 0.00 -16.99
CA PRO A 197 -6.70 0.87 -17.96
C PRO A 197 -7.16 2.23 -17.41
N GLU A 198 -7.60 2.30 -16.15
CA GLU A 198 -8.02 3.55 -15.47
C GLU A 198 -7.30 3.75 -14.12
N PRO A 199 -5.98 3.98 -14.13
CA PRO A 199 -5.21 4.10 -12.90
C PRO A 199 -5.69 5.29 -12.06
N GLY A 200 -5.92 5.04 -10.78
CA GLY A 200 -6.34 6.03 -9.80
C GLY A 200 -7.84 6.26 -9.72
N ALA A 201 -8.64 5.56 -10.53
CA ALA A 201 -10.09 5.62 -10.45
C ALA A 201 -10.61 5.09 -9.10
N ALA A 202 -11.80 5.51 -8.70
CA ALA A 202 -12.28 5.31 -7.33
C ALA A 202 -12.37 3.83 -6.94
N CYS A 203 -11.71 3.43 -5.86
CA CYS A 203 -11.84 2.09 -5.26
C CYS A 203 -12.75 2.06 -4.02
N THR A 204 -13.52 3.12 -3.77
CA THR A 204 -14.46 3.24 -2.64
C THR A 204 -15.81 3.76 -3.13
N SER A 205 -16.87 3.68 -2.32
CA SER A 205 -18.24 4.07 -2.71
C SER A 205 -18.86 3.24 -3.84
N GLY A 206 -18.27 2.07 -4.13
CA GLY A 206 -18.79 1.08 -5.06
C GLY A 206 -19.83 0.18 -4.39
N VAL A 207 -19.95 -1.04 -4.90
CA VAL A 207 -20.68 -2.15 -4.28
C VAL A 207 -19.83 -2.70 -3.13
N ALA A 208 -20.46 -3.01 -2.00
CA ALA A 208 -19.82 -3.69 -0.88
C ALA A 208 -20.72 -4.86 -0.44
N GLY A 209 -20.13 -6.03 -0.20
CA GLY A 209 -20.85 -7.15 0.40
C GLY A 209 -21.27 -6.81 1.83
N LYS A 210 -22.53 -7.12 2.19
CA LYS A 210 -22.95 -7.23 3.59
C LYS A 210 -22.54 -8.59 4.15
#